data_AF-A0A1B0ZRP4-F1
#
_entry.id   AF-A0A1B0ZRP4-F1
#
_cell.length_a   1.000
_cell.length_b   1.000
_cell.length_c   1.000
_cell.angle_alpha   90.00
_cell.angle_beta   90.00
_cell.angle_gamma   90.00
#
_symmetry.space_group_name_H-M   'P 1'
#
loop_
_entity.id
_entity.type
_entity.pdbx_description
1 polymer ?
#
loop_
_entity_poly.entity_id
_entity_poly.type
_entity_poly.pdbx_seq_one_letter_code
_entity_poly.pdbx_strand_id
1 'polypeptide(L)'
;MVQTADFIAADNKRYLVTHGDQFDSVVVNAKWLAHLGDRAYDFMLWLNTRINRLRHLWGGQYWSLSKWAKHQVKQAVNFISEYENVLTAEARRGGYDGVICGHIHSAALRDIGEISYVNTGDWVESCTAVAEQEDGQLVLIDWTRSARRAHHRSRRARRKDKQSEKDRQLENV
;
A
#
# COMPACT_ATOMS: atom_id res chain seq x y z
N MET A 1 8.09 -27.02 10.13
CA MET A 1 6.90 -27.61 9.47
C MET A 1 6.10 -26.44 8.96
N VAL A 2 5.98 -26.30 7.64
CA VAL A 2 5.42 -25.13 6.98
C VAL A 2 3.91 -25.08 7.22
N GLN A 3 3.38 -24.00 7.80
CA GLN A 3 1.94 -23.77 7.90
C GLN A 3 1.46 -23.10 6.61
N THR A 4 1.28 -23.89 5.57
CA THR A 4 0.47 -23.52 4.40
C THR A 4 -0.89 -24.16 4.54
N ALA A 5 -1.95 -23.43 4.26
CA ALA A 5 -3.31 -23.93 4.26
C ALA A 5 -3.93 -23.80 2.86
N ASP A 6 -4.72 -24.79 2.48
CA ASP A 6 -5.47 -24.79 1.23
C ASP A 6 -6.84 -24.18 1.49
N PHE A 7 -7.18 -23.13 0.75
CA PHE A 7 -8.50 -22.51 0.79
C PHE A 7 -9.21 -22.70 -0.55
N ILE A 8 -10.49 -23.03 -0.52
CA ILE A 8 -11.34 -23.14 -1.70
C ILE A 8 -12.45 -22.11 -1.53
N ALA A 9 -12.53 -21.16 -2.46
CA ALA A 9 -13.59 -20.17 -2.48
C ALA A 9 -14.89 -20.75 -3.06
N ALA A 10 -16.01 -20.06 -2.86
CA ALA A 10 -17.33 -20.44 -3.37
C ALA A 10 -17.40 -20.48 -4.90
N ASP A 11 -16.48 -19.80 -5.60
CA ASP A 11 -16.30 -19.89 -7.06
C ASP A 11 -15.42 -21.08 -7.51
N ASN A 12 -15.11 -22.01 -6.58
CA ASN A 12 -14.23 -23.17 -6.75
C ASN A 12 -12.76 -22.86 -7.04
N LYS A 13 -12.32 -21.60 -6.94
CA LYS A 13 -10.89 -21.27 -7.05
C LYS A 13 -10.13 -21.74 -5.82
N ARG A 14 -8.96 -22.33 -6.05
CA ARG A 14 -8.04 -22.78 -4.99
C ARG A 14 -7.01 -21.69 -4.70
N TYR A 15 -6.89 -21.31 -3.43
CA TYR A 15 -5.93 -20.35 -2.95
C TYR A 15 -4.93 -21.01 -2.01
N LEU A 16 -3.65 -20.69 -2.22
CA LEU A 16 -2.60 -20.98 -1.28
C LEU A 16 -2.61 -19.93 -0.17
N VAL A 17 -2.95 -20.32 1.06
CA VAL A 17 -2.87 -19.45 2.24
C VAL A 17 -1.52 -19.64 2.90
N THR A 18 -0.75 -18.56 3.00
CA THR A 18 0.58 -18.58 3.63
C THR A 18 0.83 -17.29 4.39
N HIS A 19 1.53 -17.34 5.52
CA HIS A 19 1.88 -16.12 6.24
C HIS A 19 2.87 -15.26 5.43
N GLY A 20 3.79 -15.89 4.71
CA GLY A 20 4.78 -15.23 3.85
C GLY A 20 6.14 -14.93 4.48
N ASP A 21 6.25 -15.11 5.81
CA ASP A 21 7.50 -15.07 6.60
C ASP A 21 8.59 -16.03 6.09
N GLN A 22 8.19 -17.11 5.45
CA GLN A 22 9.08 -18.12 4.87
C GLN A 22 9.93 -17.55 3.73
N PHE A 23 9.42 -16.50 3.06
CA PHE A 23 10.09 -15.86 1.94
C PHE A 23 11.00 -14.71 2.38
N ASP A 24 11.04 -14.34 3.67
CA ASP A 24 12.01 -13.37 4.21
C ASP A 24 13.45 -13.78 3.92
N SER A 25 13.70 -15.10 3.89
CA SER A 25 15.02 -15.70 3.63
C SER A 25 15.42 -15.64 2.15
N VAL A 26 14.45 -15.45 1.25
CA VAL A 26 14.68 -15.28 -0.20
C VAL A 26 14.79 -13.79 -0.56
N VAL A 27 14.15 -12.90 0.20
CA VAL A 27 14.19 -11.45 -0.01
C VAL A 27 15.16 -10.70 0.95
N VAL A 28 16.15 -11.42 1.53
CA VAL A 28 17.06 -10.97 2.62
C VAL A 28 17.85 -9.69 2.34
N ASN A 29 17.94 -9.20 1.11
CA ASN A 29 18.77 -8.02 0.82
C ASN A 29 18.11 -6.67 1.18
N ALA A 30 16.95 -6.67 1.86
CA ALA A 30 16.19 -5.47 2.19
C ALA A 30 15.87 -5.26 3.68
N LYS A 31 16.39 -6.07 4.62
CA LYS A 31 16.23 -5.81 6.07
C LYS A 31 16.66 -4.39 6.48
N TRP A 32 17.61 -3.82 5.74
CA TRP A 32 18.05 -2.44 5.92
C TRP A 32 16.98 -1.39 5.55
N LEU A 33 16.02 -1.68 4.66
CA LEU A 33 14.91 -0.78 4.30
C LEU A 33 13.89 -0.65 5.44
N ALA A 34 13.57 -1.75 6.12
CA ALA A 34 12.72 -1.73 7.31
C ALA A 34 13.35 -0.88 8.42
N HIS A 35 14.66 -1.02 8.64
CA HIS A 35 15.41 -0.17 9.59
C HIS A 35 15.61 1.28 9.10
N LEU A 36 15.48 1.54 7.80
CA LEU A 36 15.58 2.89 7.23
C LEU A 36 14.30 3.70 7.51
N GLY A 37 13.13 3.05 7.58
CA GLY A 37 11.83 3.69 7.82
C GLY A 37 11.79 4.48 9.13
N ASP A 38 12.18 3.84 10.24
CA ASP A 38 12.21 4.49 11.56
C ASP A 38 13.20 5.66 11.63
N ARG A 39 14.36 5.54 10.98
CA ARG A 39 15.36 6.62 10.94
C ARG A 39 15.01 7.73 9.96
N ALA A 40 14.22 7.45 8.92
CA ALA A 40 13.88 8.42 7.89
C ALA A 40 12.94 9.51 8.41
N TYR A 41 12.03 9.19 9.33
CA TYR A 41 11.09 10.19 9.88
C TYR A 41 11.81 11.25 10.73
N ASP A 42 12.67 10.80 11.66
CA ASP A 42 13.51 11.68 12.47
C ASP A 42 14.55 12.42 11.62
N PHE A 43 15.12 11.75 10.62
CA PHE A 43 16.01 12.39 9.65
C PHE A 43 15.28 13.45 8.83
N MET A 44 14.02 13.24 8.41
CA MET A 44 13.22 14.24 7.69
C MET A 44 12.93 15.46 8.56
N LEU A 45 12.63 15.28 9.85
CA LEU A 45 12.42 16.40 10.78
C LEU A 45 13.71 17.19 11.04
N TRP A 46 14.83 16.48 11.23
CA TRP A 46 16.17 17.08 11.36
C TRP A 46 16.62 17.79 10.08
N LEU A 47 16.31 17.21 8.94
CA LEU A 47 16.68 17.71 7.62
C LEU A 47 15.81 18.91 7.22
N ASN A 48 14.53 18.93 7.56
CA ASN A 48 13.66 20.08 7.31
C ASN A 48 14.17 21.33 8.07
N THR A 49 14.61 21.17 9.31
CA THR A 49 15.20 22.27 10.10
C THR A 49 16.58 22.69 9.60
N ARG A 50 17.43 21.75 9.17
CA ARG A 50 18.74 22.04 8.56
C ARG A 50 18.64 22.68 7.18
N ILE A 51 17.74 22.21 6.31
CA ILE A 51 17.49 22.77 4.98
C ILE A 51 16.90 24.16 5.09
N ASN A 52 15.97 24.41 6.03
CA ASN A 52 15.42 25.74 6.20
C ASN A 52 16.48 26.75 6.69
N ARG A 53 17.48 26.30 7.49
CA ARG A 53 18.65 27.11 7.86
C ARG A 53 19.66 27.30 6.71
N LEU A 54 19.95 26.26 5.93
CA LEU A 54 20.88 26.36 4.78
C LEU A 54 20.29 27.16 3.61
N ARG A 55 18.96 27.12 3.41
CA ARG A 55 18.24 27.86 2.37
C ARG A 55 18.35 29.38 2.53
N HIS A 56 18.53 29.86 3.77
CA HIS A 56 18.81 31.27 4.02
C HIS A 56 20.24 31.68 3.67
N LEU A 57 21.16 30.73 3.50
CA LEU A 57 22.57 31.02 3.28
C LEU A 57 23.01 30.84 1.83
N TRP A 58 22.57 29.78 1.13
CA TRP A 58 23.00 29.51 -0.24
C TRP A 58 21.83 29.35 -1.21
N GLY A 59 21.60 30.38 -2.02
CA GLY A 59 20.65 30.36 -3.11
C GLY A 59 20.97 29.27 -4.13
N GLY A 60 20.03 28.34 -4.33
CA GLY A 60 19.75 27.82 -5.67
C GLY A 60 20.43 26.52 -6.14
N GLN A 61 20.96 25.64 -5.28
CA GLN A 61 21.48 24.34 -5.75
C GLN A 61 20.68 23.14 -5.25
N TYR A 62 19.70 22.77 -6.07
CA TYR A 62 18.79 21.64 -5.94
C TYR A 62 19.52 20.33 -6.28
N TRP A 63 20.25 19.69 -5.35
CA TRP A 63 20.86 18.38 -5.67
C TRP A 63 21.09 17.38 -4.52
N SER A 64 21.15 16.11 -4.93
CA SER A 64 21.40 14.83 -4.24
C SER A 64 20.27 14.23 -3.39
N LEU A 65 19.55 14.99 -2.57
CA LEU A 65 18.56 14.40 -1.66
C LEU A 65 17.37 13.77 -2.40
N SER A 66 16.82 14.47 -3.40
CA SER A 66 15.71 13.93 -4.20
C SER A 66 16.12 12.72 -5.02
N LYS A 67 17.39 12.63 -5.47
CA LYS A 67 17.91 11.45 -6.17
C LYS A 67 18.06 10.26 -5.24
N TRP A 68 18.59 10.49 -4.03
CA TRP A 68 18.70 9.47 -2.99
C TRP A 68 17.31 8.98 -2.56
N ALA A 69 16.36 9.89 -2.29
CA ALA A 69 14.99 9.54 -1.93
C ALA A 69 14.30 8.75 -3.07
N LYS A 70 14.47 9.17 -4.32
CA LYS A 70 13.96 8.44 -5.49
C LYS A 70 14.56 7.03 -5.60
N HIS A 71 15.85 6.88 -5.28
CA HIS A 71 16.51 5.59 -5.27
C HIS A 71 15.95 4.66 -4.18
N GLN A 72 15.75 5.19 -2.96
CA GLN A 72 15.16 4.45 -1.85
C GLN A 72 13.74 3.96 -2.16
N VAL A 73 12.89 4.84 -2.70
CA VAL A 73 11.53 4.48 -3.14
C VAL A 73 11.58 3.39 -4.21
N LYS A 74 12.49 3.51 -5.19
CA LYS A 74 12.62 2.50 -6.24
C LYS A 74 13.04 1.14 -5.68
N GLN A 75 13.92 1.11 -4.69
CA GLN A 75 14.32 -0.14 -4.04
C GLN A 75 13.18 -0.78 -3.24
N ALA A 76 12.38 0.01 -2.52
CA ALA A 76 11.20 -0.50 -1.83
C ALA A 76 10.15 -1.08 -2.81
N VAL A 77 9.88 -0.40 -3.92
CA VAL A 77 8.93 -0.88 -4.94
C VAL A 77 9.43 -2.16 -5.60
N ASN A 78 10.73 -2.23 -5.91
CA ASN A 78 11.33 -3.43 -6.48
C ASN A 78 11.21 -4.62 -5.51
N PHE A 79 11.46 -4.39 -4.21
CA PHE A 79 11.31 -5.41 -3.17
C PHE A 79 9.89 -5.98 -3.11
N ILE A 80 8.87 -5.11 -3.09
CA ILE A 80 7.46 -5.53 -3.09
C ILE A 80 7.16 -6.36 -4.34
N SER A 81 7.64 -5.90 -5.50
CA SER A 81 7.41 -6.59 -6.77
C SER A 81 8.07 -7.97 -6.80
N GLU A 82 9.28 -8.11 -6.24
CA GLU A 82 9.99 -9.40 -6.18
C GLU A 82 9.31 -10.38 -5.23
N TYR A 83 8.84 -9.91 -4.08
CA TYR A 83 8.06 -10.70 -3.12
C TYR A 83 6.78 -11.26 -3.75
N GLU A 84 6.02 -10.42 -4.44
CA GLU A 84 4.81 -10.82 -5.15
C GLU A 84 5.09 -11.86 -6.25
N ASN A 85 6.17 -11.68 -7.01
CA ASN A 85 6.57 -12.62 -8.06
C ASN A 85 6.93 -14.00 -7.47
N VAL A 86 7.62 -14.05 -6.34
CA VAL A 86 7.98 -15.31 -5.68
C VAL A 86 6.73 -16.04 -5.19
N LEU A 87 5.81 -15.33 -4.52
CA LEU A 87 4.57 -15.95 -4.01
C LEU A 87 3.65 -16.45 -5.11
N THR A 88 3.51 -15.67 -6.17
CA THR A 88 2.68 -16.06 -7.32
C THR A 88 3.30 -17.22 -8.11
N ALA A 89 4.63 -17.27 -8.21
CA ALA A 89 5.33 -18.41 -8.78
C ALA A 89 5.13 -19.68 -7.95
N GLU A 90 5.15 -19.58 -6.62
CA GLU A 90 4.90 -20.73 -5.74
C GLU A 90 3.46 -21.24 -5.87
N ALA A 91 2.48 -20.33 -5.88
CA ALA A 91 1.08 -20.69 -6.11
C ALA A 91 0.88 -21.39 -7.46
N ARG A 92 1.51 -20.87 -8.52
CA ARG A 92 1.49 -21.50 -9.85
C ARG A 92 2.10 -22.90 -9.83
N ARG A 93 3.23 -23.09 -9.13
CA ARG A 93 3.87 -24.41 -8.99
C ARG A 93 3.00 -25.40 -8.22
N GLY A 94 2.23 -24.92 -7.25
CA GLY A 94 1.28 -25.71 -6.49
C GLY A 94 -0.06 -25.97 -7.18
N GLY A 95 -0.28 -25.41 -8.39
CA GLY A 95 -1.54 -25.54 -9.11
C GLY A 95 -2.71 -24.82 -8.44
N TYR A 96 -2.44 -23.68 -7.81
CA TYR A 96 -3.45 -22.79 -7.23
C TYR A 96 -3.82 -21.67 -8.21
N ASP A 97 -5.06 -21.18 -8.11
CA ASP A 97 -5.57 -20.04 -8.86
C ASP A 97 -5.19 -18.69 -8.20
N GLY A 98 -4.77 -18.73 -6.93
CA GLY A 98 -4.38 -17.54 -6.19
C GLY A 98 -3.54 -17.83 -4.95
N VAL A 99 -3.06 -16.76 -4.33
CA VAL A 99 -2.30 -16.78 -3.06
C VAL A 99 -2.83 -15.71 -2.12
N ILE A 100 -3.09 -16.10 -0.87
CA ILE A 100 -3.50 -15.22 0.22
C ILE A 100 -2.34 -15.15 1.21
N CYS A 101 -1.84 -13.95 1.45
CA CYS A 101 -0.67 -13.73 2.30
C CYS A 101 -0.75 -12.47 3.18
N GLY A 102 0.25 -12.34 4.07
CA GLY A 102 0.46 -11.15 4.90
C GLY A 102 1.92 -10.69 4.87
N HIS A 103 2.45 -10.38 6.05
CA HIS A 103 3.87 -10.13 6.35
C HIS A 103 4.46 -8.78 5.89
N ILE A 104 4.28 -8.35 4.64
CA ILE A 104 4.86 -7.06 4.18
C ILE A 104 4.00 -5.83 4.51
N HIS A 105 2.88 -6.01 5.22
CA HIS A 105 1.94 -4.96 5.66
C HIS A 105 1.43 -4.05 4.52
N SER A 106 1.54 -4.51 3.27
CA SER A 106 1.09 -3.80 2.09
C SER A 106 -0.15 -4.48 1.53
N ALA A 107 -1.31 -3.96 1.92
CA ALA A 107 -2.60 -4.46 1.47
C ALA A 107 -2.73 -4.38 -0.06
N ALA A 108 -3.04 -5.49 -0.70
CA ALA A 108 -3.13 -5.58 -2.15
C ALA A 108 -4.11 -6.68 -2.57
N LEU A 109 -4.90 -6.41 -3.60
CA LEU A 109 -5.72 -7.41 -4.27
C LEU A 109 -5.62 -7.13 -5.76
N ARG A 110 -4.89 -7.99 -6.47
CA ARG A 110 -4.63 -7.84 -7.90
C ARG A 110 -4.21 -9.15 -8.54
N ASP A 111 -4.44 -9.26 -9.84
CA ASP A 111 -3.96 -10.41 -10.61
C ASP A 111 -2.55 -10.16 -11.15
N ILE A 112 -1.69 -11.18 -11.00
CA ILE A 112 -0.32 -11.20 -11.50
C ILE A 112 -0.20 -12.36 -12.48
N GLY A 113 -0.41 -12.03 -13.76
CA GLY A 113 -0.66 -13.04 -14.78
C GLY A 113 -2.00 -13.73 -14.52
N GLU A 114 -1.99 -15.04 -14.39
CA GLU A 114 -3.18 -15.87 -14.11
C GLU A 114 -3.43 -16.11 -12.61
N ILE A 115 -2.52 -15.64 -11.74
CA ILE A 115 -2.60 -15.89 -10.29
C ILE A 115 -3.17 -14.66 -9.59
N SER A 116 -4.23 -14.84 -8.82
CA SER A 116 -4.76 -13.77 -7.98
C SER A 116 -3.90 -13.60 -6.72
N TYR A 117 -3.26 -12.44 -6.58
CA TYR A 117 -2.45 -12.09 -5.43
C TYR A 117 -3.26 -11.27 -4.43
N VAL A 118 -3.36 -11.79 -3.21
CA VAL A 118 -4.13 -11.20 -2.12
C VAL A 118 -3.22 -11.03 -0.91
N ASN A 119 -3.01 -9.79 -0.51
CA ASN A 119 -2.33 -9.43 0.73
C ASN A 119 -3.31 -8.72 1.66
N THR A 120 -3.50 -9.26 2.86
CA THR A 120 -4.47 -8.75 3.83
C THR A 120 -4.07 -7.43 4.46
N GLY A 121 -2.82 -7.00 4.30
CA GLY A 121 -2.26 -5.85 5.01
C GLY A 121 -2.16 -6.10 6.51
N ASP A 122 -2.39 -5.05 7.28
CA ASP A 122 -2.29 -5.03 8.73
C ASP A 122 -3.37 -4.14 9.36
N TRP A 123 -3.51 -4.25 10.68
CA TRP A 123 -4.53 -3.54 11.44
C TRP A 123 -4.00 -2.26 12.10
N VAL A 124 -2.69 -2.01 11.99
CA VAL A 124 -2.02 -0.88 12.64
C VAL A 124 -1.82 0.27 11.64
N GLU A 125 -1.27 -0.02 10.46
CA GLU A 125 -0.92 1.00 9.47
C GLU A 125 -1.96 1.13 8.35
N SER A 126 -2.40 -0.01 7.78
CA SER A 126 -3.33 -0.02 6.65
C SER A 126 -4.80 -0.09 7.08
N CYS A 127 -5.11 -0.75 8.20
CA CYS A 127 -6.48 -1.00 8.68
C CYS A 127 -7.31 -1.63 7.57
N THR A 128 -6.86 -2.81 7.12
CA THR A 128 -7.45 -3.54 6.00
C THR A 128 -7.83 -4.97 6.40
N ALA A 129 -8.80 -5.53 5.67
CA ALA A 129 -9.21 -6.92 5.79
C ALA A 129 -9.62 -7.46 4.42
N VAL A 130 -9.51 -8.77 4.24
CA VAL A 130 -10.02 -9.47 3.05
C VAL A 130 -11.27 -10.24 3.46
N ALA A 131 -12.33 -10.11 2.67
CA ALA A 131 -13.55 -10.88 2.82
C ALA A 131 -13.89 -11.59 1.52
N GLU A 132 -14.50 -12.75 1.62
CA GLU A 132 -15.11 -13.45 0.50
C GLU A 132 -16.59 -13.07 0.42
N GLN A 133 -17.07 -12.76 -0.79
CA GLN A 133 -18.49 -12.57 -1.06
C GLN A 133 -19.20 -13.90 -1.33
N GLU A 134 -20.53 -13.90 -1.30
CA GLU A 134 -21.33 -15.12 -1.53
C GLU A 134 -21.10 -15.75 -2.91
N ASP A 135 -20.62 -14.98 -3.88
CA ASP A 135 -20.26 -15.43 -5.23
C ASP A 135 -18.82 -15.97 -5.35
N GLY A 136 -18.06 -16.00 -4.25
CA GLY A 136 -16.66 -16.44 -4.18
C GLY A 136 -15.64 -15.34 -4.51
N GLN A 137 -16.09 -14.13 -4.85
CA GLN A 137 -15.17 -13.03 -5.12
C GLN A 137 -14.53 -12.52 -3.82
N LEU A 138 -13.19 -12.50 -3.79
CA LEU A 138 -12.44 -11.85 -2.72
C LEU A 138 -12.47 -10.31 -2.89
N VAL A 139 -12.73 -9.61 -1.79
CA VAL A 139 -12.74 -8.15 -1.71
C VAL A 139 -11.83 -7.65 -0.61
N LEU A 140 -11.11 -6.56 -0.90
CA LEU A 140 -10.28 -5.86 0.08
C LEU A 140 -11.08 -4.71 0.72
N ILE A 141 -11.34 -4.83 2.00
CA ILE A 141 -11.96 -3.81 2.83
C ILE A 141 -10.87 -2.89 3.36
N ASP A 142 -10.98 -1.59 3.05
CA ASP A 142 -10.06 -0.53 3.48
C ASP A 142 -10.86 0.59 4.16
N TRP A 143 -10.87 0.57 5.49
CA TRP A 143 -11.61 1.55 6.30
C TRP A 143 -11.00 2.94 6.21
N THR A 144 -9.67 3.05 6.15
CA THR A 144 -8.95 4.32 6.03
C THR A 144 -9.32 5.05 4.74
N ARG A 145 -9.32 4.35 3.61
CA ARG A 145 -9.74 4.87 2.30
C ARG A 145 -11.21 5.21 2.27
N SER A 146 -12.05 4.39 2.89
CA SER A 146 -13.50 4.63 2.98
C SER A 146 -13.79 5.92 3.75
N ALA A 147 -13.16 6.13 4.92
CA ALA A 147 -13.27 7.34 5.71
C ALA A 147 -12.78 8.58 4.95
N ARG A 148 -11.62 8.49 4.27
CA ARG A 148 -11.09 9.59 3.43
C ARG A 148 -12.04 9.95 2.29
N ARG A 149 -12.66 8.95 1.62
CA ARG A 149 -13.65 9.17 0.56
C ARG A 149 -14.91 9.85 1.09
N ALA A 150 -15.42 9.43 2.24
CA ALA A 150 -16.59 10.06 2.88
C ALA A 150 -16.32 11.53 3.22
N HIS A 151 -15.16 11.82 3.82
CA HIS A 151 -14.75 13.19 4.14
C HIS A 151 -14.56 14.07 2.89
N HIS A 152 -14.01 13.52 1.79
CA HIS A 152 -13.87 14.28 0.55
C HIS A 152 -15.23 14.58 -0.11
N ARG A 153 -16.18 13.64 -0.06
CA ARG A 153 -17.55 13.84 -0.55
C ARG A 153 -18.27 14.94 0.23
N SER A 154 -18.20 14.93 1.56
CA SER A 154 -18.85 15.95 2.40
C SER A 154 -18.27 17.35 2.17
N ARG A 155 -16.95 17.48 1.98
CA ARG A 155 -16.31 18.76 1.59
C ARG A 155 -16.75 19.27 0.22
N ARG A 156 -16.92 18.37 -0.75
CA ARG A 156 -17.35 18.74 -2.10
C ARG A 156 -18.83 19.17 -2.12
N ALA A 157 -19.69 18.51 -1.35
CA ALA A 157 -21.09 18.92 -1.17
C ALA A 157 -21.19 20.31 -0.55
N ARG A 158 -20.52 20.55 0.59
CA ARG A 158 -20.50 21.88 1.25
C ARG A 158 -20.00 23.01 0.35
N ARG A 159 -19.05 22.74 -0.55
CA ARG A 159 -18.55 23.73 -1.53
C ARG A 159 -19.59 24.04 -2.60
N LYS A 160 -20.34 23.03 -3.08
CA LYS A 160 -21.44 23.24 -4.03
C LYS A 160 -22.57 24.05 -3.40
N ASP A 161 -22.94 23.76 -2.16
CA ASP A 161 -24.00 24.48 -1.46
C ASP A 161 -23.64 25.96 -1.27
N LYS A 162 -22.40 26.25 -0.82
CA LYS A 162 -21.91 27.64 -0.71
C LYS A 162 -21.84 28.37 -2.05
N GLN A 163 -21.50 27.68 -3.13
CA GLN A 163 -21.47 28.29 -4.46
C GLN A 163 -22.88 28.60 -4.95
N SER A 164 -23.82 27.66 -4.80
CA SER A 164 -25.23 27.88 -5.14
C SER A 164 -25.86 29.01 -4.33
N GLU A 165 -25.52 29.15 -3.05
CA GLU A 165 -26.00 30.23 -2.20
C GLU A 165 -25.44 31.58 -2.65
N LYS A 166 -24.16 31.62 -3.03
CA LYS A 166 -23.52 32.82 -3.56
C LYS A 166 -24.07 33.22 -4.93
N ASP A 167 -24.33 32.26 -5.81
CA ASP A 167 -24.91 32.50 -7.15
C ASP A 167 -26.33 33.04 -7.03
N ARG A 168 -27.16 32.49 -6.12
CA ARG A 168 -28.50 33.03 -5.80
C ARG A 168 -28.47 34.44 -5.21
N GLN A 169 -27.44 34.79 -4.44
CA GLN A 169 -27.28 36.14 -3.93
C GLN A 169 -26.88 37.14 -5.02
N LEU A 170 -26.17 36.69 -6.07
CA LEU A 170 -25.78 37.52 -7.20
C LEU A 170 -26.92 37.71 -8.22
N GLU A 171 -27.83 36.76 -8.36
CA GLU A 171 -29.01 36.86 -9.24
C GLU A 171 -30.13 37.76 -8.67
N ASN A 172 -30.12 38.02 -7.35
CA ASN A 172 -31.11 38.84 -6.66
C ASN A 172 -30.68 40.31 -6.48
N VAL A 173 -29.60 40.75 -7.15
CA VAL A 173 -29.08 42.14 -7.18
C VAL A 173 -29.17 42.68 -8.59
#